data_AF-A0A830ECE3-F1
#
_entry.id   AF-A0A830ECE3-F1
#
_cell.length_a   1.000
_cell.length_b   1.000
_cell.length_c   1.000
_cell.angle_alpha   90.00
_cell.angle_beta   90.00
_cell.angle_gamma   90.00
#
_symmetry.space_group_name_H-M   'P 1'
#
loop_
_entity.id
_entity.type
_entity.pdbx_description
1 polymer ?
#
loop_
_entity_poly.entity_id
_entity_poly.type
_entity_poly.pdbx_seq_one_letter_code
_entity_poly.pdbx_strand_id
1 'polypeptide(L)'
;MIEAKRNGTKIVVIDPRTTATAKMADLHLKPIPSTEVYLFNAVANYLINNELIDRDFIVNRTENFEKYAKVASKYSINDAEKITGVPRDLILKFAQLIATKPVLFTWGLGMSESSGVDDIKSYIALANDLSAALSIVMTAITSLIFAKYVRSRNTVSPFMVRNIRNIMVNPDSDKPIDEDYIKAFEEALSSMSKDSDDYVRLLTMLGLMYLQNAIAYNCRDLFSRAVNYLGMAENAMSRVNVGYETKLMINTLRSKIGMYRYKFE
;
A
#
# COMPACT_ATOMS: atom_id res chain seq x y z
N MET A 1 8.75 -16.49 6.29
CA MET A 1 9.40 -17.46 5.37
C MET A 1 9.99 -18.66 6.10
N ILE A 2 10.91 -18.48 7.06
CA ILE A 2 11.51 -19.60 7.83
C ILE A 2 10.45 -20.42 8.56
N GLU A 3 9.50 -19.76 9.22
CA GLU A 3 8.39 -20.42 9.90
C GLU A 3 7.47 -21.19 8.94
N ALA A 4 7.11 -20.59 7.80
CA ALA A 4 6.35 -21.27 6.75
C ALA A 4 7.07 -22.53 6.24
N LYS A 5 8.38 -22.44 6.01
CA LYS A 5 9.20 -23.60 5.60
C LYS A 5 9.22 -24.69 6.68
N ARG A 6 9.32 -24.32 7.96
CA ARG A 6 9.21 -25.27 9.10
C ARG A 6 7.84 -25.95 9.15
N ASN A 7 6.79 -25.25 8.75
CA ASN A 7 5.44 -25.77 8.65
C ASN A 7 5.17 -26.55 7.35
N GLY A 8 6.22 -26.87 6.57
CA GLY A 8 6.13 -27.73 5.39
C GLY A 8 5.89 -27.00 4.06
N THR A 9 5.77 -25.67 4.05
CA THR A 9 5.62 -24.88 2.82
C THR A 9 6.89 -25.01 1.95
N LYS A 10 6.72 -25.33 0.67
CA LYS A 10 7.81 -25.32 -0.30
C LYS A 10 8.17 -23.89 -0.69
N ILE A 11 9.45 -23.56 -0.64
CA ILE A 11 9.98 -22.25 -1.00
C ILE A 11 10.68 -22.35 -2.36
N VAL A 12 10.17 -21.62 -3.35
CA VAL A 12 10.82 -21.46 -4.65
C VAL A 12 11.42 -20.06 -4.72
N VAL A 13 12.67 -19.96 -5.17
CA VAL A 13 13.35 -18.68 -5.42
C VAL A 13 13.72 -18.60 -6.89
N ILE A 14 13.42 -17.48 -7.53
CA ILE A 14 13.81 -17.17 -8.90
C ILE A 14 14.72 -15.94 -8.82
N ASP A 15 16.03 -16.16 -8.91
CA ASP A 15 17.03 -15.10 -8.82
C ASP A 15 18.30 -15.55 -9.57
N PRO A 16 18.88 -14.76 -10.50
CA PRO A 16 20.14 -15.09 -11.16
C PRO A 16 21.29 -15.35 -10.16
N ARG A 17 21.24 -14.73 -8.98
CA ARG A 17 22.26 -14.81 -7.94
C ARG A 17 21.89 -15.84 -6.89
N THR A 18 22.91 -16.46 -6.29
CA THR A 18 22.73 -17.33 -5.12
C THR A 18 22.74 -16.49 -3.85
N THR A 19 21.58 -15.93 -3.50
CA THR A 19 21.36 -15.12 -2.29
C THR A 19 21.18 -16.00 -1.03
N ALA A 20 21.18 -15.38 0.16
CA ALA A 20 20.89 -16.09 1.41
C ALA A 20 19.52 -16.79 1.37
N THR A 21 18.51 -16.13 0.79
CA THR A 21 17.17 -16.69 0.58
C THR A 21 17.20 -17.88 -0.38
N ALA A 22 17.93 -17.76 -1.49
CA ALA A 22 18.07 -18.85 -2.47
C ALA A 22 18.69 -20.11 -1.86
N LYS A 23 19.69 -19.95 -0.97
CA LYS A 23 20.32 -21.08 -0.26
C LYS A 23 19.35 -21.83 0.66
N MET A 24 18.27 -21.20 1.10
CA MET A 24 17.25 -21.82 1.95
C MET A 24 16.06 -22.37 1.13
N ALA A 25 16.04 -22.16 -0.18
CA ALA A 25 14.93 -22.57 -1.04
C ALA A 25 14.91 -24.09 -1.28
N ASP A 26 13.72 -24.64 -1.48
CA ASP A 26 13.54 -26.03 -1.94
C ASP A 26 13.77 -26.17 -3.45
N LEU A 27 13.60 -25.07 -4.18
CA LEU A 27 13.93 -24.95 -5.61
C LEU A 27 14.48 -23.56 -5.89
N HIS A 28 15.63 -23.48 -6.57
CA HIS A 28 16.23 -22.23 -7.01
C HIS A 28 16.34 -22.23 -8.54
N LEU A 29 15.62 -21.33 -9.21
CA LEU A 29 15.76 -21.07 -10.63
C LEU A 29 16.67 -19.86 -10.83
N LYS A 30 17.64 -20.00 -11.74
CA LYS A 30 18.66 -18.98 -12.02
C LYS A 30 18.56 -18.52 -13.48
N PRO A 31 17.50 -17.78 -13.85
CA PRO A 31 17.39 -17.26 -15.19
C PRO A 31 18.53 -16.26 -15.47
N ILE A 32 18.91 -16.15 -16.73
CA ILE A 32 19.71 -15.03 -17.22
C ILE A 32 18.93 -13.74 -16.94
N PRO A 33 19.55 -12.68 -16.39
CA PRO A 33 18.84 -11.45 -16.07
C PRO A 33 18.06 -10.89 -17.28
N SER A 34 16.86 -10.37 -17.02
CA SER A 34 15.97 -9.78 -18.02
C SER A 34 15.41 -10.79 -19.05
N THR A 35 15.32 -12.06 -18.67
CA THR A 35 14.71 -13.12 -19.49
C THR A 35 13.52 -13.80 -18.80
N GLU A 36 13.15 -13.33 -17.62
CA GLU A 36 12.12 -13.90 -16.76
C GLU A 36 10.74 -13.93 -17.44
N VAL A 37 10.42 -12.96 -18.29
CA VAL A 37 9.21 -12.96 -19.12
C VAL A 37 9.05 -14.26 -19.95
N TYR A 38 10.15 -14.85 -20.44
CA TYR A 38 10.09 -16.12 -21.17
C TYR A 38 9.79 -17.29 -20.23
N LEU A 39 10.39 -17.29 -19.04
CA LEU A 39 10.14 -18.30 -18.02
C LEU A 39 8.66 -18.31 -17.61
N PHE A 40 8.11 -17.15 -17.25
CA PHE A 40 6.73 -17.06 -16.76
C PHE A 40 5.70 -17.40 -17.83
N ASN A 41 5.85 -16.89 -19.05
CA ASN A 41 4.91 -17.19 -20.13
C ASN A 41 5.00 -18.67 -20.59
N ALA A 42 6.18 -19.28 -20.57
CA ALA A 42 6.31 -20.70 -20.89
C ALA A 42 5.65 -21.60 -19.83
N VAL A 43 5.79 -21.23 -18.56
CA VAL A 43 5.09 -21.91 -17.45
C VAL A 43 3.59 -21.73 -17.56
N ALA A 44 3.11 -20.52 -17.86
CA ALA A 44 1.68 -20.26 -18.08
C ALA A 44 1.13 -21.10 -19.25
N ASN A 45 1.84 -21.12 -20.38
CA ASN A 45 1.48 -21.96 -21.53
C ASN A 45 1.38 -23.44 -21.15
N TYR A 46 2.32 -23.94 -20.35
CA TYR A 46 2.27 -25.30 -19.83
C TYR A 46 1.03 -25.52 -18.95
N LEU A 47 0.75 -24.64 -18.00
CA LEU A 47 -0.42 -24.76 -17.11
C LEU A 47 -1.74 -24.72 -17.90
N ILE A 48 -1.86 -23.81 -18.87
CA ILE A 48 -3.05 -23.66 -19.72
C ILE A 48 -3.30 -24.94 -20.53
N ASN A 49 -2.27 -25.46 -21.20
CA ASN A 49 -2.42 -26.65 -22.06
C ASN A 49 -2.68 -27.94 -21.28
N ASN A 50 -2.30 -27.99 -20.00
CA ASN A 50 -2.51 -29.15 -19.13
C ASN A 50 -3.72 -28.97 -18.21
N GLU A 51 -4.54 -27.93 -18.41
CA GLU A 51 -5.74 -27.64 -17.62
C GLU A 51 -5.48 -27.48 -16.11
N LEU A 52 -4.30 -26.96 -15.76
CA LEU A 52 -3.85 -26.74 -14.37
C LEU A 52 -4.17 -25.34 -13.85
N ILE A 53 -5.02 -24.59 -14.56
CA ILE A 53 -5.42 -23.21 -14.25
C ILE A 53 -6.76 -23.16 -13.53
N ASP A 54 -7.01 -22.08 -12.79
CA ASP A 54 -8.28 -21.79 -12.14
C ASP A 54 -9.27 -21.12 -13.10
N ARG A 55 -9.98 -21.91 -13.90
CA ARG A 55 -10.91 -21.36 -14.90
C ARG A 55 -12.00 -20.48 -14.26
N ASP A 56 -12.53 -20.89 -13.11
CA ASP A 56 -13.60 -20.13 -12.43
C ASP A 56 -13.10 -18.78 -11.92
N PHE A 57 -11.90 -18.72 -11.33
CA PHE A 57 -11.30 -17.45 -10.95
C PHE A 57 -11.05 -16.57 -12.17
N ILE A 58 -10.46 -17.13 -13.23
CA ILE A 58 -10.14 -16.39 -14.46
C ILE A 58 -11.41 -15.75 -15.04
N VAL A 59 -12.49 -16.51 -15.21
CA VAL A 59 -13.75 -16.02 -15.78
C VAL A 59 -14.39 -14.93 -14.91
N ASN A 60 -14.33 -15.06 -13.59
CA ASN A 60 -15.05 -14.16 -12.68
C ASN A 60 -14.24 -12.95 -12.22
N ARG A 61 -12.91 -12.99 -12.30
CA ARG A 61 -11.99 -12.02 -11.65
C ARG A 61 -10.93 -11.44 -12.58
N THR A 62 -10.88 -11.85 -13.84
CA THR A 62 -9.90 -11.35 -14.81
C THR A 62 -10.56 -10.91 -16.11
N GLU A 63 -9.81 -10.18 -16.93
CA GLU A 63 -10.24 -9.71 -18.24
C GLU A 63 -9.16 -10.02 -19.27
N ASN A 64 -9.54 -10.17 -20.54
CA ASN A 64 -8.63 -10.39 -21.68
C ASN A 64 -7.78 -11.67 -21.60
N PHE A 65 -8.25 -12.71 -20.89
CA PHE A 65 -7.52 -13.97 -20.74
C PHE A 65 -7.20 -14.64 -22.08
N GLU A 66 -8.13 -14.64 -23.04
CA GLU A 66 -7.93 -15.27 -24.36
C GLU A 66 -6.78 -14.60 -25.13
N LYS A 67 -6.68 -13.28 -25.03
CA LYS A 67 -5.58 -12.51 -25.63
C LYS A 67 -4.25 -12.87 -24.97
N TYR A 68 -4.24 -13.00 -23.64
CA TYR A 68 -3.08 -13.44 -22.88
C TYR A 68 -2.66 -14.86 -23.25
N ALA A 69 -3.60 -15.81 -23.26
CA ALA A 69 -3.35 -17.22 -23.62
C ALA A 69 -2.74 -17.34 -25.02
N LYS A 70 -3.20 -16.53 -25.99
CA LYS A 70 -2.62 -16.47 -27.35
C LYS A 70 -1.19 -15.91 -27.38
N VAL A 71 -0.83 -15.05 -26.42
CA VAL A 71 0.55 -14.58 -26.26
C VAL A 71 1.38 -15.68 -25.61
N ALA A 72 0.92 -16.24 -24.49
CA ALA A 72 1.60 -17.30 -23.77
C ALA A 72 1.86 -18.54 -24.64
N SER A 73 0.94 -18.88 -25.56
CA SER A 73 1.08 -20.02 -26.48
C SER A 73 2.32 -19.97 -27.38
N LYS A 74 2.94 -18.79 -27.52
CA LYS A 74 4.18 -18.61 -28.29
C LYS A 74 5.45 -18.98 -27.50
N TYR A 75 5.33 -19.24 -26.20
CA TYR A 75 6.44 -19.50 -25.30
C TYR A 75 6.42 -20.98 -24.92
N SER A 76 7.35 -21.77 -25.43
CA SER A 76 7.50 -23.18 -25.02
C SER A 76 8.50 -23.32 -23.88
N ILE A 77 8.40 -24.40 -23.11
CA ILE A 77 9.40 -24.74 -22.08
C ILE A 77 10.79 -24.93 -22.69
N ASN A 78 10.87 -25.47 -23.92
CA ASN A 78 12.14 -25.65 -24.62
C ASN A 78 12.78 -24.30 -25.00
N ASP A 79 11.97 -23.31 -25.40
CA ASP A 79 12.47 -21.97 -25.70
C ASP A 79 12.89 -21.23 -24.43
N ALA A 80 12.12 -21.40 -23.35
CA ALA A 80 12.49 -20.86 -22.04
C ALA A 80 13.83 -21.43 -21.55
N GLU A 81 14.10 -22.73 -21.72
CA GLU A 81 15.41 -23.30 -21.38
C GLU A 81 16.55 -22.63 -22.17
N LYS A 82 16.39 -22.49 -23.49
CA LYS A 82 17.41 -21.87 -24.36
C LYS A 82 17.66 -20.40 -24.02
N ILE A 83 16.62 -19.63 -23.75
CA ILE A 83 16.69 -18.18 -23.58
C ILE A 83 17.07 -17.81 -22.15
N THR A 84 16.52 -18.50 -21.16
CA THR A 84 16.74 -18.19 -19.75
C THR A 84 17.92 -18.92 -19.16
N GLY A 85 18.40 -20.00 -19.81
CA GLY A 85 19.44 -20.87 -19.29
C GLY A 85 18.99 -21.75 -18.11
N VAL A 86 17.72 -21.71 -17.72
CA VAL A 86 17.16 -22.58 -16.67
C VAL A 86 16.87 -23.95 -17.27
N PRO A 87 17.42 -25.05 -16.71
CA PRO A 87 17.16 -26.40 -17.21
C PRO A 87 15.66 -26.71 -17.26
N ARG A 88 15.22 -27.33 -18.35
CA ARG A 88 13.81 -27.69 -18.59
C ARG A 88 13.17 -28.43 -17.42
N ASP A 89 13.89 -29.36 -16.82
CA ASP A 89 13.39 -30.17 -15.71
C ASP A 89 13.07 -29.32 -14.47
N LEU A 90 13.84 -28.26 -14.23
CA LEU A 90 13.57 -27.32 -13.13
C LEU A 90 12.37 -26.42 -13.44
N ILE A 91 12.20 -26.00 -14.69
CA ILE A 91 11.02 -25.23 -15.11
C ILE A 91 9.75 -26.07 -14.95
N LEU A 92 9.77 -27.34 -15.38
CA LEU A 92 8.65 -28.26 -15.21
C LEU A 92 8.35 -28.52 -13.73
N LYS A 93 9.39 -28.74 -12.92
CA LYS A 93 9.23 -28.90 -11.47
C LYS A 93 8.62 -27.66 -10.82
N PHE A 94 9.01 -26.47 -11.26
CA PHE A 94 8.38 -25.23 -10.81
C PHE A 94 6.91 -25.16 -11.19
N ALA A 95 6.56 -25.44 -12.46
CA ALA A 95 5.18 -25.46 -12.93
C ALA A 95 4.30 -26.44 -12.12
N GLN A 96 4.81 -27.63 -11.85
CA GLN A 96 4.13 -28.64 -11.04
C GLN A 96 3.95 -28.19 -9.58
N LEU A 97 4.96 -27.55 -8.99
CA LEU A 97 4.87 -27.03 -7.62
C LEU A 97 3.79 -25.95 -7.50
N ILE A 98 3.75 -25.00 -8.43
CA ILE A 98 2.78 -23.89 -8.36
C ILE A 98 1.36 -24.31 -8.75
N ALA A 99 1.18 -25.44 -9.44
CA ALA A 99 -0.14 -26.03 -9.65
C ALA A 99 -0.76 -26.54 -8.33
N THR A 100 0.04 -26.79 -7.28
CA THR A 100 -0.46 -27.20 -5.96
C THR A 100 -0.82 -26.00 -5.10
N LYS A 101 -2.11 -25.82 -4.81
CA LYS A 101 -2.65 -24.67 -4.05
C LYS A 101 -2.70 -24.95 -2.53
N PRO A 102 -2.62 -23.91 -1.67
CA PRO A 102 -2.50 -22.48 -2.00
C PRO A 102 -1.06 -22.06 -2.33
N VAL A 103 -0.92 -21.05 -3.21
CA VAL A 103 0.37 -20.45 -3.59
C VAL A 103 0.38 -18.96 -3.27
N LEU A 104 1.53 -18.46 -2.82
CA LEU A 104 1.79 -17.05 -2.57
C LEU A 104 2.92 -16.58 -3.49
N PHE A 105 2.64 -15.57 -4.32
CA PHE A 105 3.62 -14.93 -5.18
C PHE A 105 4.13 -13.64 -4.52
N THR A 106 5.46 -13.52 -4.35
CA THR A 106 6.15 -12.33 -3.84
C THR A 106 7.32 -11.97 -4.74
N TRP A 107 7.44 -10.70 -5.16
CA TRP A 107 8.62 -10.20 -5.88
C TRP A 107 9.34 -9.11 -5.08
N GLY A 108 10.56 -8.78 -5.48
CA GLY A 108 11.35 -7.67 -4.94
C GLY A 108 11.65 -6.61 -6.01
N LEU A 109 12.47 -5.59 -5.67
CA LEU A 109 12.84 -4.53 -6.62
C LEU A 109 13.61 -5.02 -7.86
N GLY A 110 14.23 -6.21 -7.81
CA GLY A 110 15.02 -6.73 -8.91
C GLY A 110 14.25 -6.83 -10.23
N MET A 111 12.98 -7.24 -10.19
CA MET A 111 12.14 -7.37 -11.40
C MET A 111 11.67 -6.02 -11.95
N SER A 112 11.50 -5.00 -11.10
CA SER A 112 11.08 -3.66 -11.56
C SER A 112 12.23 -2.88 -12.21
N GLU A 113 13.47 -3.20 -11.87
CA GLU A 113 14.68 -2.50 -12.36
C GLU A 113 15.36 -3.19 -13.55
N SER A 114 14.95 -4.42 -13.92
CA SER A 114 15.46 -5.16 -15.07
C SER A 114 14.71 -4.78 -16.36
N SER A 115 13.79 -5.63 -16.81
CA SER A 115 12.92 -5.42 -17.98
C SER A 115 11.69 -4.57 -17.64
N GLY A 116 11.53 -4.22 -16.36
CA GLY A 116 10.49 -3.31 -15.87
C GLY A 116 9.09 -3.91 -15.90
N VAL A 117 8.22 -3.32 -16.73
CA VAL A 117 6.77 -3.54 -16.69
C VAL A 117 6.37 -4.92 -17.22
N ASP A 118 7.09 -5.47 -18.18
CA ASP A 118 6.67 -6.71 -18.87
C ASP A 118 6.95 -7.98 -18.03
N ASP A 119 8.03 -8.00 -17.25
CA ASP A 119 8.29 -9.04 -16.26
C ASP A 119 7.22 -9.05 -15.17
N ILE A 120 6.84 -7.86 -14.69
CA ILE A 120 5.79 -7.72 -13.67
C ILE A 120 4.43 -8.18 -14.22
N LYS A 121 4.09 -7.79 -15.45
CA LYS A 121 2.83 -8.22 -16.09
C LYS A 121 2.76 -9.73 -16.27
N SER A 122 3.80 -10.35 -16.79
CA SER A 122 3.84 -11.81 -17.01
C SER A 122 3.80 -12.58 -15.68
N TYR A 123 4.47 -12.08 -14.65
CA TYR A 123 4.41 -12.62 -13.30
C TYR A 123 3.02 -12.54 -12.65
N ILE A 124 2.36 -11.37 -12.75
CA ILE A 124 1.00 -11.18 -12.23
C ILE A 124 0.00 -12.06 -13.01
N ALA A 125 0.14 -12.15 -14.33
CA ALA A 125 -0.71 -13.00 -15.15
C ALA A 125 -0.60 -14.47 -14.72
N LEU A 126 0.63 -14.97 -14.52
CA LEU A 126 0.87 -16.32 -14.03
C LEU A 126 0.27 -16.56 -12.62
N ALA A 127 0.33 -15.57 -11.73
CA ALA A 127 -0.29 -15.67 -10.40
C ALA A 127 -1.83 -15.74 -10.50
N ASN A 128 -2.43 -14.97 -11.41
CA ASN A 128 -3.88 -14.96 -11.64
C ASN A 128 -4.38 -16.27 -12.26
N ASP A 129 -3.62 -16.88 -13.17
CA ASP A 129 -3.94 -18.20 -13.75
C ASP A 129 -4.16 -19.26 -12.66
N LEU A 130 -3.53 -19.08 -11.50
CA LEU A 130 -3.59 -19.99 -10.36
C LEU A 130 -4.52 -19.52 -9.24
N SER A 131 -5.18 -18.36 -9.36
CA SER A 131 -5.92 -17.73 -8.25
C SER A 131 -5.03 -17.54 -7.00
N ALA A 132 -3.75 -17.24 -7.23
CA ALA A 132 -2.77 -17.16 -6.16
C ALA A 132 -2.83 -15.80 -5.46
N ALA A 133 -2.52 -15.78 -4.16
CA ALA A 133 -2.43 -14.53 -3.43
C ALA A 133 -1.19 -13.75 -3.89
N LEU A 134 -1.39 -12.51 -4.33
CA LEU A 134 -0.30 -11.57 -4.62
C LEU A 134 0.00 -10.76 -3.36
N SER A 135 1.24 -10.82 -2.89
CA SER A 135 1.64 -10.05 -1.72
C SER A 135 1.84 -8.56 -2.08
N ILE A 136 0.94 -7.69 -1.62
CA ILE A 136 1.03 -6.21 -1.71
C ILE A 136 2.14 -5.65 -0.79
N VAL A 137 2.97 -6.52 -0.21
CA VAL A 137 3.99 -6.16 0.77
C VAL A 137 5.06 -5.25 0.17
N MET A 138 5.38 -5.35 -1.12
CA MET A 138 6.37 -4.45 -1.75
C MET A 138 5.89 -3.01 -1.89
N THR A 139 4.61 -2.77 -2.20
CA THR A 139 4.07 -1.40 -2.26
C THR A 139 4.17 -0.77 -0.88
N ALA A 140 3.76 -1.50 0.17
CA ALA A 140 3.84 -1.01 1.54
C ALA A 140 5.29 -0.78 2.02
N ILE A 141 6.19 -1.74 1.81
CA ILE A 141 7.59 -1.66 2.28
C ILE A 141 8.38 -0.60 1.50
N THR A 142 8.24 -0.54 0.17
CA THR A 142 8.94 0.47 -0.65
C THR A 142 8.45 1.86 -0.28
N SER A 143 7.14 2.07 -0.11
CA SER A 143 6.61 3.36 0.37
C SER A 143 7.12 3.72 1.76
N LEU A 144 7.27 2.77 2.69
CA LEU A 144 7.79 3.02 4.03
C LEU A 144 9.29 3.34 4.05
N ILE A 145 10.11 2.58 3.31
CA ILE A 145 11.56 2.80 3.23
C ILE A 145 11.86 4.08 2.47
N PHE A 146 11.18 4.32 1.34
CA PHE A 146 11.31 5.56 0.57
C PHE A 146 10.84 6.77 1.38
N ALA A 147 9.75 6.65 2.16
CA ALA A 147 9.32 7.70 3.07
C ALA A 147 10.37 8.00 4.16
N LYS A 148 11.00 6.97 4.75
CA LYS A 148 12.12 7.16 5.68
C LYS A 148 13.33 7.83 5.01
N TYR A 149 13.69 7.38 3.81
CA TYR A 149 14.82 7.92 3.05
C TYR A 149 14.63 9.41 2.71
N VAL A 150 13.47 9.77 2.19
CA VAL A 150 13.09 11.15 1.83
C VAL A 150 13.03 12.04 3.07
N ARG A 151 12.42 11.58 4.19
CA ARG A 151 12.45 12.30 5.48
C ARG A 151 13.86 12.50 6.02
N SER A 152 14.75 11.50 5.89
CA SER A 152 16.14 11.60 6.38
C SER A 152 16.98 12.63 5.63
N ARG A 153 16.53 13.07 4.45
CA ARG A 153 17.24 14.02 3.58
C ARG A 153 16.56 15.38 3.51
N ASN A 154 15.52 15.64 4.32
CA ASN A 154 14.68 16.85 4.24
C ASN A 154 14.16 17.15 2.82
N THR A 155 14.00 16.12 1.99
CA THR A 155 13.41 16.25 0.67
C THR A 155 11.94 15.87 0.74
N VAL A 156 11.12 16.37 -0.17
CA VAL A 156 9.73 15.94 -0.36
C VAL A 156 9.66 15.33 -1.75
N SER A 157 9.25 14.06 -1.87
CA SER A 157 9.12 13.42 -3.17
C SER A 157 7.90 13.99 -3.92
N PRO A 158 7.97 14.22 -5.24
CA PRO A 158 6.83 14.65 -6.06
C PRO A 158 5.62 13.71 -5.97
N PHE A 159 5.87 12.42 -5.75
CA PHE A 159 4.83 11.39 -5.59
C PHE A 159 4.34 11.26 -4.14
N MET A 160 5.04 11.89 -3.18
CA MET A 160 4.62 12.01 -1.78
C MET A 160 3.74 13.25 -1.56
N VAL A 161 3.42 13.98 -2.62
CA VAL A 161 2.15 14.69 -2.69
C VAL A 161 1.07 13.62 -2.85
N ARG A 162 0.76 12.95 -1.73
CA ARG A 162 -0.61 12.49 -1.54
C ARG A 162 -1.45 13.73 -1.85
N ASN A 163 -2.42 13.64 -2.75
CA ASN A 163 -3.53 14.58 -2.77
C ASN A 163 -4.33 14.41 -1.45
N ILE A 164 -3.67 14.49 -0.29
CA ILE A 164 -4.21 15.24 0.81
C ILE A 164 -4.32 16.61 0.17
N ARG A 165 -5.53 17.00 -0.24
CA ARG A 165 -5.80 18.41 -0.51
C ARG A 165 -5.16 19.12 0.68
N ASN A 166 -4.08 19.89 0.48
CA ASN A 166 -3.50 20.71 1.54
C ASN A 166 -4.54 21.79 1.82
N ILE A 167 -5.60 21.40 2.52
CA ILE A 167 -6.63 22.30 2.98
C ILE A 167 -5.94 23.04 4.11
N MET A 168 -5.58 24.27 3.81
CA MET A 168 -5.09 25.20 4.81
C MET A 168 -6.23 25.42 5.80
N VAL A 169 -6.10 24.85 6.99
CA VAL A 169 -7.01 25.14 8.10
C VAL A 169 -6.67 26.55 8.58
N ASN A 170 -7.48 27.49 8.13
CA ASN A 170 -7.40 28.89 8.50
C ASN A 170 -8.81 29.32 8.94
N PRO A 171 -9.07 29.42 10.25
CA PRO A 171 -10.38 29.82 10.77
C PRO A 171 -10.90 31.15 10.20
N ASP A 172 -10.01 32.07 9.83
CA ASP A 172 -10.41 33.37 9.25
C ASP A 172 -10.72 33.27 7.75
N SER A 173 -10.61 32.09 7.15
CA SER A 173 -10.91 31.87 5.75
C SER A 173 -12.41 31.72 5.53
N ASP A 174 -12.95 32.44 4.55
CA ASP A 174 -14.33 32.27 4.08
C ASP A 174 -14.54 30.98 3.27
N LYS A 175 -13.52 30.12 3.15
CA LYS A 175 -13.61 28.85 2.41
C LYS A 175 -13.94 27.71 3.37
N PRO A 176 -15.09 27.03 3.22
CA PRO A 176 -15.40 25.88 4.05
C PRO A 176 -14.52 24.68 3.68
N ILE A 177 -14.37 23.79 4.65
CA ILE A 177 -13.74 22.48 4.55
C ILE A 177 -14.82 21.44 4.27
N ASP A 178 -14.53 20.55 3.33
CA ASP A 178 -15.38 19.42 2.93
C ASP A 178 -15.76 18.54 4.14
N GLU A 179 -17.04 18.23 4.30
CA GLU A 179 -17.54 17.45 5.45
C GLU A 179 -17.01 16.01 5.44
N ASP A 180 -16.87 15.38 4.26
CA ASP A 180 -16.30 14.03 4.15
C ASP A 180 -14.83 14.03 4.60
N TYR A 181 -14.13 15.14 4.40
CA TYR A 181 -12.77 15.32 4.89
C TYR A 181 -12.72 15.43 6.41
N ILE A 182 -13.62 16.20 7.04
CA ILE A 182 -13.71 16.28 8.51
C ILE A 182 -14.05 14.91 9.11
N LYS A 183 -14.99 14.18 8.50
CA LYS A 183 -15.41 12.84 8.95
C LYS A 183 -14.25 11.85 8.98
N ALA A 184 -13.35 11.88 8.01
CA ALA A 184 -12.15 11.04 8.00
C ALA A 184 -11.24 11.32 9.22
N PHE A 185 -11.18 12.56 9.71
CA PHE A 185 -10.41 12.92 10.91
C PHE A 185 -11.13 12.44 12.19
N GLU A 186 -12.46 12.47 12.23
CA GLU A 186 -13.24 11.91 13.34
C GLU A 186 -13.09 10.38 13.44
N GLU A 187 -13.12 9.68 12.30
CA GLU A 187 -12.87 8.25 12.23
C GLU A 187 -11.45 7.90 12.71
N ALA A 188 -10.45 8.66 12.28
CA ALA A 188 -9.08 8.51 12.76
C ALA A 188 -8.98 8.69 14.29
N LEU A 189 -9.65 9.72 14.83
CA LEU A 189 -9.70 10.01 16.26
C LEU A 189 -10.28 8.83 17.08
N SER A 190 -11.31 8.15 16.55
CA SER A 190 -11.95 7.01 17.22
C SER A 190 -11.01 5.81 17.43
N SER A 191 -9.99 5.69 16.58
CA SER A 191 -9.03 4.58 16.59
C SER A 191 -7.74 4.87 17.37
N MET A 192 -7.59 6.10 17.88
CA MET A 192 -6.34 6.56 18.51
C MET A 192 -6.30 6.36 20.03
N SER A 193 -5.08 6.15 20.54
CA SER A 193 -4.81 6.15 21.98
C SER A 193 -5.05 7.55 22.56
N LYS A 194 -5.92 7.63 23.57
CA LYS A 194 -6.30 8.89 24.24
C LYS A 194 -5.15 9.53 25.03
N ASP A 195 -4.11 8.75 25.34
CA ASP A 195 -2.96 9.18 26.13
C ASP A 195 -1.76 9.54 25.23
N SER A 196 -1.99 10.31 24.15
CA SER A 196 -0.95 10.68 23.19
C SER A 196 -1.01 12.15 22.78
N ASP A 197 0.14 12.76 22.46
CA ASP A 197 0.22 14.14 21.93
C ASP A 197 -0.55 14.26 20.61
N ASP A 198 -0.48 13.22 19.77
CA ASP A 198 -1.20 13.16 18.50
C ASP A 198 -2.72 13.21 18.68
N TYR A 199 -3.26 12.58 19.74
CA TYR A 199 -4.68 12.64 20.05
C TYR A 199 -5.13 14.06 20.40
N VAL A 200 -4.34 14.76 21.23
CA VAL A 200 -4.60 16.17 21.59
C VAL A 200 -4.50 17.07 20.36
N ARG A 201 -3.50 16.84 19.50
CA ARG A 201 -3.31 17.57 18.24
C ARG A 201 -4.50 17.38 17.32
N LEU A 202 -5.00 16.16 17.18
CA LEU A 202 -6.13 15.85 16.29
C LEU A 202 -7.45 16.48 16.79
N LEU A 203 -7.71 16.45 18.10
CA LEU A 203 -8.85 17.17 18.70
C LEU A 203 -8.80 18.67 18.38
N THR A 204 -7.61 19.26 18.51
CA THR A 204 -7.40 20.69 18.24
C THR A 204 -7.60 21.01 16.74
N MET A 205 -7.15 20.13 15.84
CA MET A 205 -7.38 20.27 14.40
C MET A 205 -8.87 20.22 14.06
N LEU A 206 -9.62 19.25 14.59
CA LEU A 206 -11.06 19.16 14.40
C LEU A 206 -11.77 20.43 14.88
N GLY A 207 -11.37 20.96 16.05
CA GLY A 207 -11.89 22.23 16.56
C GLY A 207 -11.66 23.41 15.61
N LEU A 208 -10.45 23.52 15.03
CA LEU A 208 -10.14 24.56 14.04
C LEU A 208 -10.93 24.39 12.73
N MET A 209 -11.11 23.16 12.25
CA MET A 209 -11.89 22.86 11.05
C MET A 209 -13.37 23.22 11.23
N TYR A 210 -13.96 22.83 12.38
CA TYR A 210 -15.33 23.19 12.71
C TYR A 210 -15.51 24.70 12.88
N LEU A 211 -14.51 25.40 13.45
CA LEU A 211 -14.55 26.85 13.58
C LEU A 211 -14.54 27.53 12.21
N GLN A 212 -13.68 27.07 11.29
CA GLN A 212 -13.64 27.58 9.93
C GLN A 212 -14.98 27.38 9.20
N ASN A 213 -15.57 26.19 9.29
CA ASN A 213 -16.89 25.93 8.69
C ASN A 213 -17.99 26.75 9.37
N ALA A 214 -17.93 26.96 10.68
CA ALA A 214 -18.87 27.81 11.39
C ALA A 214 -18.82 29.26 10.88
N ILE A 215 -17.62 29.79 10.63
CA ILE A 215 -17.41 31.14 10.11
C ILE A 215 -17.89 31.24 8.66
N ALA A 216 -17.51 30.28 7.81
CA ALA A 216 -17.87 30.25 6.39
C ALA A 216 -19.37 30.09 6.16
N TYR A 217 -20.05 29.24 6.95
CA TYR A 217 -21.50 29.00 6.83
C TYR A 217 -22.35 29.86 7.77
N ASN A 218 -21.74 30.70 8.61
CA ASN A 218 -22.41 31.42 9.68
C ASN A 218 -23.31 30.51 10.55
N CYS A 219 -22.77 29.36 10.98
CA CYS A 219 -23.54 28.28 11.63
C CYS A 219 -23.15 28.10 13.11
N ARG A 220 -24.14 28.30 14.01
CA ARG A 220 -23.97 28.16 15.46
C ARG A 220 -23.72 26.73 15.94
N ASP A 221 -24.29 25.73 15.26
CA ASP A 221 -24.05 24.31 15.63
C ASP A 221 -22.57 23.94 15.45
N LEU A 222 -22.00 24.32 14.29
CA LEU A 222 -20.59 24.07 13.99
C LEU A 222 -19.67 24.84 14.94
N PHE A 223 -20.05 26.06 15.33
CA PHE A 223 -19.31 26.80 16.36
C PHE A 223 -19.33 26.07 17.70
N SER A 224 -20.48 25.53 18.10
CA SER A 224 -20.63 24.74 19.34
C SER A 224 -19.78 23.46 19.31
N ARG A 225 -19.68 22.80 18.14
CA ARG A 225 -18.75 21.67 17.95
C ARG A 225 -17.29 22.07 18.11
N ALA A 226 -16.89 23.22 17.54
CA ALA A 226 -15.53 23.74 17.70
C ALA A 226 -15.18 23.97 19.18
N VAL A 227 -16.11 24.54 19.96
CA VAL A 227 -15.97 24.75 21.41
C VAL A 227 -15.86 23.42 22.16
N ASN A 228 -16.65 22.41 21.78
CA ASN A 228 -16.57 21.08 22.38
C ASN A 228 -15.20 20.44 22.16
N TYR A 229 -14.69 20.46 20.92
CA TYR A 229 -13.36 19.93 20.60
C TYR A 229 -12.23 20.67 21.32
N LEU A 230 -12.33 21.99 21.53
CA LEU A 230 -11.39 22.73 22.38
C LEU A 230 -11.42 22.20 23.83
N GLY A 231 -12.62 22.04 24.42
CA GLY A 231 -12.76 21.52 25.78
C GLY A 231 -12.19 20.09 25.93
N MET A 232 -12.40 19.23 24.94
CA MET A 232 -11.81 17.89 24.89
C MET A 232 -10.27 17.96 24.82
N ALA A 233 -9.72 18.84 23.98
CA ALA A 233 -8.28 19.01 23.83
C ALA A 233 -7.62 19.52 25.11
N GLU A 234 -8.22 20.51 25.78
CA GLU A 234 -7.73 21.05 27.05
C GLU A 234 -7.76 20.01 28.18
N ASN A 235 -8.85 19.23 28.25
CA ASN A 235 -8.94 18.13 29.20
C ASN A 235 -7.88 17.05 28.93
N ALA A 236 -7.67 16.66 27.68
CA ALA A 236 -6.65 15.67 27.32
C ALA A 236 -5.22 16.20 27.58
N MET A 237 -4.96 17.49 27.32
CA MET A 237 -3.69 18.17 27.62
C MET A 237 -3.36 18.16 29.12
N SER A 238 -4.35 18.15 30.02
CA SER A 238 -4.10 18.05 31.47
C SER A 238 -3.52 16.70 31.91
N ARG A 239 -3.68 15.67 31.08
CA ARG A 239 -3.29 14.28 31.37
C ARG A 239 -2.06 13.82 30.58
N VAL A 240 -1.73 14.49 29.49
CA VAL A 240 -0.67 14.10 28.55
C VAL A 240 0.37 15.20 28.45
N ASN A 241 1.66 14.84 28.48
CA ASN A 241 2.73 15.80 28.21
C ASN A 241 2.78 16.11 26.70
N VAL A 242 2.21 17.24 26.31
CA VAL A 242 2.09 17.67 24.91
C VAL A 242 3.26 18.55 24.46
N GLY A 243 3.60 18.45 23.18
CA GLY A 243 4.67 19.23 22.55
C GLY A 243 4.35 20.73 22.47
N TYR A 244 5.38 21.55 22.22
CA TYR A 244 5.22 23.01 22.08
C TYR A 244 4.23 23.39 20.97
N GLU A 245 4.32 22.72 19.81
CA GLU A 245 3.42 22.96 18.67
C GLU A 245 1.95 22.72 19.03
N THR A 246 1.65 21.62 19.71
CA THR A 246 0.29 21.26 20.15
C THR A 246 -0.26 22.31 21.11
N LYS A 247 0.56 22.79 22.06
CA LYS A 247 0.17 23.90 22.97
C LYS A 247 -0.12 25.19 22.20
N LEU A 248 0.70 25.52 21.21
CA LEU A 248 0.50 26.69 20.38
C LEU A 248 -0.81 26.59 19.58
N MET A 249 -1.12 25.42 19.00
CA MET A 249 -2.37 25.19 18.28
C MET A 249 -3.60 25.35 19.19
N ILE A 250 -3.54 24.81 20.41
CA ILE A 250 -4.64 24.95 21.40
C ILE A 250 -4.85 26.43 21.74
N ASN A 251 -3.76 27.17 21.99
CA ASN A 251 -3.84 28.60 22.27
C ASN A 251 -4.43 29.38 21.09
N THR A 252 -4.06 29.04 19.86
CA THR A 252 -4.64 29.62 18.64
C THR A 252 -6.14 29.35 18.57
N LEU A 253 -6.57 28.09 18.73
CA LEU A 253 -7.99 27.73 18.73
C LEU A 253 -8.77 28.48 19.83
N ARG A 254 -8.23 28.53 21.06
CA ARG A 254 -8.82 29.27 22.18
C ARG A 254 -8.97 30.75 21.86
N SER A 255 -7.92 31.38 21.34
CA SER A 255 -7.94 32.80 20.97
C SER A 255 -8.99 33.07 19.89
N LYS A 256 -9.08 32.21 18.87
CA LYS A 256 -10.03 32.38 17.76
C LYS A 256 -11.47 32.16 18.20
N ILE A 257 -11.74 31.13 18.99
CA ILE A 257 -13.07 30.93 19.60
C ILE A 257 -13.47 32.17 20.41
N GLY A 258 -12.55 32.72 21.22
CA GLY A 258 -12.79 33.94 21.98
C GLY A 258 -13.14 35.14 21.09
N MET A 259 -12.44 35.31 19.97
CA MET A 259 -12.68 36.40 19.01
C MET A 259 -14.05 36.29 18.33
N TYR A 260 -14.48 35.09 17.95
CA TYR A 260 -15.74 34.87 17.24
C TYR A 260 -16.94 34.60 18.15
N ARG A 261 -16.75 34.58 19.47
CA ARG A 261 -17.80 34.28 20.45
C ARG A 261 -19.04 35.15 20.28
N TYR A 262 -18.86 36.48 20.18
CA TYR A 262 -19.97 37.43 20.01
C TYR A 262 -20.75 37.28 18.70
N LYS A 263 -20.19 36.61 17.68
CA LYS A 263 -20.85 36.37 16.39
C LYS A 263 -21.85 35.21 16.46
N PHE A 264 -21.70 34.30 17.43
CA PHE A 264 -22.44 33.03 17.51
C PHE A 264 -23.14 32.79 18.86
N GLU A 265 -23.12 33.78 19.78
CA GLU A 265 -23.88 33.77 21.04
C GLU A 265 -25.40 33.99 20.85
#